data_AF-A0A3M7QCI3-F1
#
_entry.id   AF-A0A3M7QCI3-F1
#
_cell.length_a   1.000
_cell.length_b   1.000
_cell.length_c   1.000
_cell.angle_alpha   90.00
_cell.angle_beta   90.00
_cell.angle_gamma   90.00
#
_symmetry.space_group_name_H-M   'P 1'
#
loop_
_entity.id
_entity.type
_entity.pdbx_description
1 polymer ?
#
loop_
_entity_poly.entity_id
_entity_poly.type
_entity_poly.pdbx_seq_one_letter_code
_entity_poly.pdbx_strand_id
1 'polypeptide(L)'
;MFQLFINVFTQQAKIQEKNISEKKNSVSINDLPNEILALIFLNLPARQVCTSLSLTCKKWKNLIDSSSFWTEKLLHDSKANFQLIKYLNSDNCYLPKKLYFRNPYAKNLIKNPNGEQNFEHWAFKPNFCFEQNSNYEINNQNGHLDMSNLNSFQVSLFKSIRNTTESNGFLIEVENNGSQPILDNQSRQLTKFATSHFMGSKYQIIDLVKEGVDRNVIVKLKPKIEVIDFYSGRHDCDAEYHIRVSLFDDYLAKIYTISFDHIISQYNNGKWHKFYHVLENYPDNLRYILFHHGGKDTQYWAGYHGVKITKSTVRFNLNI
;
A
#
# COMPACT_ATOMS: atom_id res chain seq x y z
N MET A 1 -31.82 -3.84 1.28
CA MET A 1 -31.91 -2.99 0.06
C MET A 1 -31.12 -3.56 -1.13
N PHE A 2 -29.89 -4.07 -0.93
CA PHE A 2 -29.05 -4.67 -2.01
C PHE A 2 -29.65 -5.94 -2.66
N GLN A 3 -30.23 -6.85 -1.86
CA GLN A 3 -30.87 -8.08 -2.37
C GLN A 3 -32.16 -7.81 -3.16
N LEU A 4 -32.88 -6.74 -2.80
CA LEU A 4 -34.08 -6.28 -3.51
C LEU A 4 -33.73 -5.78 -4.91
N PHE A 5 -32.60 -5.09 -5.07
CA PHE A 5 -32.12 -4.65 -6.39
C PHE A 5 -31.75 -5.84 -7.29
N ILE A 6 -30.99 -6.83 -6.79
CA ILE A 6 -30.61 -8.01 -7.59
C ILE A 6 -31.83 -8.84 -8.03
N ASN A 7 -32.83 -9.00 -7.15
CA ASN A 7 -34.04 -9.75 -7.46
C ASN A 7 -34.91 -9.06 -8.53
N VAL A 8 -34.97 -7.73 -8.55
CA VAL A 8 -35.70 -6.98 -9.58
C VAL A 8 -35.07 -7.17 -10.96
N PHE A 9 -33.73 -7.15 -11.06
CA PHE A 9 -33.03 -7.28 -12.35
C PHE A 9 -33.00 -8.71 -12.89
N THR A 10 -32.93 -9.73 -12.02
CA THR A 10 -33.00 -11.14 -12.44
C THR A 10 -34.41 -11.57 -12.82
N GLN A 11 -35.46 -10.97 -12.24
CA GLN A 11 -36.84 -11.23 -12.63
C GLN A 11 -37.22 -10.57 -13.96
N GLN A 12 -36.74 -9.35 -14.25
CA GLN A 12 -37.03 -8.69 -15.54
C GLN A 12 -36.49 -9.47 -16.74
N ALA A 13 -35.36 -10.19 -16.59
CA ALA A 13 -34.81 -11.05 -17.63
C ALA A 13 -35.65 -12.33 -17.89
N LYS A 14 -36.47 -12.77 -16.93
CA LYS A 14 -37.35 -13.96 -17.07
C LYS A 14 -38.78 -13.62 -17.52
N ILE A 15 -39.23 -12.37 -17.36
CA ILE A 15 -40.61 -11.96 -17.65
C ILE A 15 -40.81 -11.58 -19.14
N GLN A 16 -39.75 -11.43 -19.93
CA GLN A 16 -39.85 -11.04 -21.35
C GLN A 16 -40.43 -12.11 -22.30
N GLU A 17 -40.72 -13.34 -21.84
CA GLU A 17 -41.34 -14.37 -22.69
C GLU A 17 -42.86 -14.55 -22.54
N LYS A 18 -43.52 -13.85 -21.61
CA LYS A 18 -44.99 -13.92 -21.46
C LYS A 18 -45.56 -12.55 -21.14
N ASN A 19 -46.01 -11.85 -22.18
CA ASN A 19 -47.28 -11.11 -22.28
C ASN A 19 -47.20 -10.06 -23.38
N ILE A 20 -47.70 -10.42 -24.55
CA ILE A 20 -48.15 -9.48 -25.58
C ILE A 20 -49.50 -8.93 -25.09
N SER A 21 -49.71 -7.62 -25.29
CA SER A 21 -50.90 -6.81 -25.01
C SER A 21 -51.11 -6.31 -23.58
N GLU A 22 -50.35 -5.28 -23.20
CA GLU A 22 -50.83 -4.10 -22.46
C GLU A 22 -49.78 -2.98 -22.58
N LYS A 23 -50.01 -2.00 -23.47
CA LYS A 23 -49.14 -0.83 -23.65
C LYS A 23 -49.32 0.12 -22.45
N LYS A 24 -48.70 -0.19 -21.32
CA LYS A 24 -48.27 0.82 -20.35
C LYS A 24 -46.92 1.34 -20.82
N ASN A 25 -46.78 2.65 -20.99
CA ASN A 25 -45.49 3.32 -21.16
C ASN A 25 -44.66 3.14 -19.88
N SER A 26 -44.10 1.96 -19.66
CA SER A 26 -43.10 1.73 -18.62
C SER A 26 -41.79 2.30 -19.12
N VAL A 27 -41.38 3.44 -18.57
CA VAL A 27 -40.06 4.01 -18.82
C VAL A 27 -39.02 2.96 -18.43
N SER A 28 -38.22 2.51 -19.41
CA SER A 28 -37.14 1.57 -19.15
C SER A 28 -35.94 2.34 -18.61
N ILE A 29 -35.17 1.73 -17.72
CA ILE A 29 -33.86 2.26 -17.32
C ILE A 29 -32.95 2.49 -18.54
N ASN A 30 -33.15 1.71 -19.61
CA ASN A 30 -32.39 1.85 -20.84
C ASN A 30 -32.71 3.13 -21.62
N ASP A 31 -33.85 3.78 -21.34
CA ASP A 31 -34.27 5.04 -21.96
C ASP A 31 -33.59 6.25 -21.30
N LEU A 32 -32.94 6.07 -20.15
CA LEU A 32 -32.21 7.13 -19.47
C LEU A 32 -30.98 7.59 -20.30
N PRO A 33 -30.63 8.90 -20.28
CA PRO A 33 -29.38 9.40 -20.83
C PRO A 33 -28.15 8.70 -20.24
N ASN A 34 -27.04 8.67 -20.99
CA ASN A 34 -25.81 8.00 -20.56
C ASN A 34 -25.22 8.60 -19.29
N GLU A 35 -25.38 9.91 -19.12
CA GLU A 35 -24.92 10.69 -17.97
C GLU A 35 -25.61 10.21 -16.69
N ILE A 36 -26.93 9.98 -16.76
CA ILE A 36 -27.71 9.49 -15.63
C ILE A 36 -27.34 8.04 -15.32
N LEU A 37 -27.17 7.20 -16.34
CA LEU A 37 -26.70 5.82 -16.15
C LEU A 37 -25.30 5.77 -15.52
N ALA A 38 -24.39 6.67 -15.93
CA ALA A 38 -23.06 6.77 -15.37
C ALA A 38 -23.13 7.09 -13.87
N LEU A 39 -23.92 8.09 -13.47
CA LEU A 39 -24.12 8.44 -12.05
C LEU A 39 -24.65 7.25 -11.23
N ILE A 40 -25.57 6.46 -11.79
CA ILE A 40 -26.05 5.25 -11.13
C ILE A 40 -24.91 4.23 -10.96
N PHE A 41 -24.14 3.97 -12.03
CA PHE A 41 -23.05 2.99 -12.00
C PHE A 41 -21.85 3.43 -11.15
N LEU A 42 -21.63 4.73 -10.99
CA LEU A 42 -20.59 5.28 -10.09
C LEU A 42 -20.82 4.86 -8.64
N ASN A 43 -22.08 4.66 -8.23
CA ASN A 43 -22.42 4.22 -6.88
C ASN A 43 -22.31 2.71 -6.66
N LEU A 44 -21.94 1.94 -7.68
CA LEU A 44 -21.81 0.48 -7.61
C LEU A 44 -20.35 0.03 -7.45
N PRO A 45 -20.10 -1.14 -6.82
CA PRO A 45 -18.77 -1.71 -6.73
C PRO A 45 -18.17 -1.96 -8.13
N ALA A 46 -16.97 -1.44 -8.38
CA ALA A 46 -16.34 -1.49 -9.70
C ALA A 46 -16.21 -2.91 -10.29
N ARG A 47 -16.02 -3.92 -9.42
CA ARG A 47 -15.99 -5.32 -9.87
C ARG A 47 -17.34 -5.75 -10.44
N GLN A 48 -18.43 -5.43 -9.75
CA GLN A 48 -19.80 -5.71 -10.23
C GLN A 48 -20.13 -4.95 -11.51
N VAL A 49 -19.67 -3.69 -11.62
CA VAL A 49 -19.80 -2.90 -12.85
C VAL A 49 -19.15 -3.64 -14.03
N CYS A 50 -17.96 -4.20 -13.83
CA CYS A 50 -17.26 -4.93 -14.88
C CYS A 50 -17.88 -6.30 -15.19
N THR A 51 -18.33 -7.06 -14.20
CA THR A 51 -18.72 -8.48 -14.39
C THR A 51 -20.20 -8.68 -14.68
N SER A 52 -21.07 -7.77 -14.25
CA SER A 52 -22.52 -7.94 -14.34
C SER A 52 -23.17 -6.87 -15.22
N LEU A 53 -22.87 -5.59 -14.96
CA LEU A 53 -23.49 -4.48 -15.71
C LEU A 53 -22.97 -4.39 -17.14
N SER A 54 -21.73 -4.78 -17.42
CA SER A 54 -21.20 -4.78 -18.79
C SER A 54 -21.84 -5.85 -19.69
N LEU A 55 -22.55 -6.81 -19.10
CA LEU A 55 -23.17 -7.94 -19.80
C LEU A 55 -24.68 -7.76 -20.05
N THR A 56 -25.29 -6.67 -19.58
CA THR A 56 -26.74 -6.43 -19.75
C THR A 56 -27.09 -6.00 -21.17
N CYS A 57 -26.41 -5.00 -21.73
CA CYS A 57 -26.63 -4.55 -23.10
C CYS A 57 -25.42 -3.78 -23.67
N LYS A 58 -25.40 -3.58 -25.00
CA LYS A 58 -24.34 -2.84 -25.70
C LYS A 58 -24.16 -1.41 -25.19
N LYS A 59 -25.26 -0.71 -24.86
CA LYS A 59 -25.23 0.66 -24.33
C LYS A 59 -24.44 0.73 -23.02
N TRP A 60 -24.71 -0.19 -22.10
CA TRP A 60 -24.04 -0.23 -20.80
C TRP A 60 -22.58 -0.64 -20.93
N LYS A 61 -22.29 -1.63 -21.79
CA LYS A 61 -20.92 -2.02 -22.10
C LYS A 61 -20.09 -0.85 -22.63
N ASN A 62 -20.62 -0.12 -23.61
CA ASN A 62 -19.91 1.02 -24.20
C ASN A 62 -19.66 2.14 -23.18
N LEU A 63 -20.64 2.42 -22.31
CA LEU A 63 -20.49 3.39 -21.23
C LEU A 63 -19.41 2.96 -20.22
N ILE A 64 -19.45 1.70 -19.78
CA ILE A 64 -18.52 1.14 -18.79
C ILE A 64 -17.10 1.00 -19.35
N ASP A 65 -16.93 0.75 -20.65
CA ASP A 65 -15.61 0.65 -21.28
C ASP A 65 -15.01 2.03 -21.64
N SER A 66 -15.77 3.12 -21.49
CA SER A 66 -15.29 4.48 -21.74
C SER A 66 -14.26 4.97 -20.73
N SER A 67 -13.27 5.74 -21.18
CA SER A 67 -12.26 6.34 -20.31
C SER A 67 -12.82 7.38 -19.33
N SER A 68 -13.85 8.13 -19.75
CA SER A 68 -14.50 9.15 -18.91
C SER A 68 -15.15 8.53 -17.68
N PHE A 69 -15.89 7.43 -17.85
CA PHE A 69 -16.53 6.74 -16.73
C PHE A 69 -15.52 6.34 -15.64
N TRP A 70 -14.37 5.77 -16.02
CA TRP A 70 -13.35 5.35 -15.04
C TRP A 70 -12.59 6.53 -14.43
N THR A 71 -12.47 7.63 -15.15
CA THR A 71 -11.92 8.89 -14.62
C THR A 71 -12.85 9.45 -13.54
N GLU A 72 -14.15 9.48 -13.81
CA GLU A 72 -15.17 9.86 -12.82
C GLU A 72 -15.19 8.88 -11.64
N LYS A 73 -15.11 7.57 -11.89
CA LYS A 73 -15.06 6.54 -10.84
C LYS A 73 -13.85 6.71 -9.92
N LEU A 74 -12.69 7.08 -10.46
CA LEU A 74 -11.47 7.38 -9.69
C LEU A 74 -11.68 8.56 -8.73
N LEU A 75 -12.29 9.63 -9.21
CA LEU A 75 -12.59 10.82 -8.42
C LEU A 75 -13.68 10.52 -7.38
N HIS A 76 -14.78 9.89 -7.80
CA HIS A 76 -15.92 9.53 -6.97
C HIS A 76 -15.52 8.64 -5.79
N ASP A 77 -14.67 7.64 -6.03
CA ASP A 77 -14.22 6.71 -4.99
C ASP A 77 -12.96 7.22 -4.25
N SER A 78 -12.57 8.48 -4.42
CA SER A 78 -11.41 9.12 -3.77
C SER A 78 -10.09 8.38 -3.97
N LYS A 79 -9.92 7.76 -5.15
CA LYS A 79 -8.69 7.03 -5.53
C LYS A 79 -7.67 7.89 -6.27
N ALA A 80 -8.10 9.06 -6.73
CA ALA A 80 -7.27 10.12 -7.31
C ALA A 80 -7.93 11.47 -7.03
N ASN A 81 -7.14 12.54 -7.06
CA ASN A 81 -7.66 13.91 -7.01
C ASN A 81 -7.71 14.51 -8.42
N PHE A 82 -8.36 15.68 -8.54
CA PHE A 82 -8.50 16.37 -9.82
C PHE A 82 -7.15 16.75 -10.45
N GLN A 83 -6.16 17.17 -9.65
CA GLN A 83 -4.84 17.56 -10.17
C GLN A 83 -4.11 16.39 -10.84
N LEU A 84 -4.09 15.23 -10.19
CA LEU A 84 -3.52 13.98 -10.69
C LEU A 84 -4.22 13.54 -11.98
N ILE A 85 -5.55 13.60 -12.02
CA ILE A 85 -6.32 13.26 -13.22
C ILE A 85 -6.02 14.22 -14.37
N LYS A 86 -6.02 15.53 -14.11
CA LYS A 86 -5.69 16.55 -15.11
C LYS A 86 -4.30 16.31 -15.69
N TYR A 87 -3.35 15.96 -14.83
CA TYR A 87 -2.00 15.64 -15.23
C TYR A 87 -1.94 14.39 -16.10
N LEU A 88 -2.52 13.27 -15.65
CA LEU A 88 -2.48 12.01 -16.38
C LEU A 88 -3.23 12.10 -17.72
N ASN A 89 -4.33 12.86 -17.79
CA ASN A 89 -5.06 13.10 -19.04
C ASN A 89 -4.24 13.85 -20.09
N SER A 90 -3.19 14.57 -19.70
CA SER A 90 -2.28 15.21 -20.66
C SER A 90 -1.36 14.22 -21.38
N ASP A 91 -1.21 13.01 -20.82
CA ASP A 91 -0.48 11.90 -21.43
C ASP A 91 -1.47 11.01 -22.22
N ASN A 92 -1.31 10.94 -23.54
CA ASN A 92 -2.19 10.16 -24.45
C ASN A 92 -2.18 8.64 -24.18
N CYS A 93 -1.38 8.14 -23.24
CA CYS A 93 -1.29 6.73 -22.85
C CYS A 93 -1.98 6.40 -21.50
N TYR A 94 -2.70 7.35 -20.90
CA TYR A 94 -3.41 7.15 -19.65
C TYR A 94 -4.55 6.12 -19.77
N LEU A 95 -4.53 5.11 -18.90
CA LEU A 95 -5.53 4.03 -18.84
C LEU A 95 -6.32 4.09 -17.50
N PRO A 96 -7.39 4.91 -17.40
CA PRO A 96 -8.11 5.16 -16.15
C PRO A 96 -8.64 3.89 -15.47
N LYS A 97 -9.21 2.94 -16.25
CA LYS A 97 -9.69 1.65 -15.72
C LYS A 97 -8.58 0.86 -15.03
N LYS A 98 -7.40 0.80 -15.66
CA LYS A 98 -6.22 0.11 -15.11
C LYS A 98 -5.71 0.81 -13.86
N LEU A 99 -5.67 2.15 -13.86
CA LEU A 99 -5.27 2.94 -12.69
C LEU A 99 -6.22 2.70 -11.52
N TYR A 100 -7.53 2.68 -11.76
CA TYR A 100 -8.56 2.45 -10.74
C TYR A 100 -8.36 1.14 -9.97
N PHE A 101 -8.05 0.05 -10.69
CA PHE A 101 -7.85 -1.26 -10.08
C PHE A 101 -6.47 -1.42 -9.43
N ARG A 102 -5.42 -0.80 -9.99
CA ARG A 102 -4.09 -0.80 -9.35
C ARG A 102 -4.02 0.07 -8.10
N ASN A 103 -4.76 1.18 -8.10
CA ASN A 103 -4.89 2.15 -7.02
C ASN A 103 -3.55 2.56 -6.36
N PRO A 104 -2.49 2.90 -7.14
CA PRO A 104 -1.15 3.12 -6.59
C PRO A 104 -1.07 4.30 -5.64
N TYR A 105 -1.93 5.31 -5.80
CA TYR A 105 -1.83 6.57 -5.07
C TYR A 105 -2.70 6.65 -3.80
N ALA A 106 -3.64 5.71 -3.59
CA ALA A 106 -4.54 5.74 -2.42
C ALA A 106 -4.40 4.51 -1.50
N LYS A 107 -3.55 3.53 -1.85
CA LYS A 107 -3.36 2.30 -1.05
C LYS A 107 -2.09 2.36 -0.20
N ASN A 108 -2.02 1.51 0.82
CA ASN A 108 -0.76 1.19 1.48
C ASN A 108 0.11 0.34 0.53
N LEU A 109 1.36 0.76 0.31
CA LEU A 109 2.34 0.07 -0.50
C LEU A 109 3.13 -0.99 0.28
N ILE A 110 3.11 -0.94 1.62
CA ILE A 110 3.61 -2.02 2.48
C ILE A 110 2.62 -3.18 2.46
N LYS A 111 3.13 -4.38 2.19
CA LYS A 111 2.37 -5.63 2.21
C LYS A 111 2.45 -6.27 3.60
N ASN A 112 1.42 -6.99 4.00
CA ASN A 112 1.37 -7.69 5.29
C ASN A 112 1.88 -6.83 6.49
N PRO A 113 1.32 -5.62 6.71
CA PRO A 113 1.87 -4.67 7.69
C PRO A 113 1.69 -5.10 9.14
N ASN A 114 0.77 -6.04 9.41
CA ASN A 114 0.44 -6.51 10.75
C ASN A 114 0.89 -7.97 11.01
N GLY A 115 1.35 -8.70 9.98
CA GLY A 115 1.76 -10.10 10.14
C GLY A 115 0.63 -11.12 10.08
N GLU A 116 -0.54 -10.76 9.52
CA GLU A 116 -1.66 -11.69 9.29
C GLU A 116 -1.27 -12.84 8.33
N GLN A 117 -0.31 -12.60 7.44
CA GLN A 117 0.26 -13.59 6.52
C GLN A 117 1.62 -14.08 7.04
N ASN A 118 1.76 -14.20 8.37
CA ASN A 118 3.03 -14.48 9.04
C ASN A 118 4.14 -13.52 8.58
N PHE A 119 5.24 -14.04 8.07
CA PHE A 119 6.38 -13.26 7.58
C PHE A 119 6.36 -13.02 6.06
N GLU A 120 5.28 -13.38 5.37
CA GLU A 120 5.19 -13.14 3.92
C GLU A 120 5.41 -11.67 3.57
N HIS A 121 6.05 -11.46 2.42
CA HIS A 121 6.47 -10.17 1.86
C HIS A 121 7.59 -9.44 2.60
N TRP A 122 7.98 -9.87 3.80
CA TRP A 122 9.11 -9.30 4.52
C TRP A 122 10.39 -10.08 4.23
N ALA A 123 11.48 -9.35 3.98
CA ALA A 123 12.81 -9.92 3.92
C ALA A 123 13.55 -9.64 5.24
N PHE A 124 14.33 -10.61 5.69
CA PHE A 124 15.15 -10.51 6.91
C PHE A 124 16.61 -10.41 6.51
N LYS A 125 17.38 -9.60 7.24
CA LYS A 125 18.85 -9.59 7.12
C LYS A 125 19.48 -9.53 8.51
N PRO A 126 20.32 -10.50 8.90
CA PRO A 126 21.02 -10.49 10.19
C PRO A 126 22.01 -9.33 10.33
N ASN A 127 22.64 -8.90 9.22
CA ASN A 127 23.78 -7.97 9.24
C ASN A 127 23.45 -6.55 8.77
N PHE A 128 22.17 -6.20 8.60
CA PHE A 128 21.77 -4.81 8.35
C PHE A 128 21.64 -4.11 9.70
N CYS A 129 22.75 -4.01 10.43
CA CYS A 129 22.78 -3.25 11.68
C CYS A 129 22.43 -1.79 11.36
N PHE A 130 21.62 -1.16 12.21
CA PHE A 130 21.34 0.28 12.13
C PHE A 130 22.58 1.14 12.45
N GLU A 131 23.75 0.53 12.63
CA GLU A 131 25.01 1.20 12.95
C GLU A 131 25.31 2.37 11.99
N GLN A 132 25.78 3.43 12.63
CA GLN A 132 26.04 4.75 12.09
C GLN A 132 27.19 4.69 11.07
N ASN A 133 27.10 5.50 10.01
CA ASN A 133 28.18 5.78 9.05
C ASN A 133 28.60 4.66 8.08
N SER A 134 27.66 4.17 7.28
CA SER A 134 28.02 3.64 5.96
C SER A 134 27.82 4.70 4.87
N ASN A 135 28.77 5.64 4.82
CA ASN A 135 29.02 6.48 3.64
C ASN A 135 29.54 5.56 2.52
N TYR A 136 28.62 4.86 1.84
CA TYR A 136 28.93 4.23 0.56
C TYR A 136 28.64 5.26 -0.54
N GLU A 137 29.50 6.27 -0.65
CA GLU A 137 29.59 7.08 -1.88
C GLU A 137 30.17 6.19 -2.99
N ILE A 138 29.47 6.08 -4.11
CA ILE A 138 30.05 5.50 -5.34
C ILE A 138 29.68 6.40 -6.52
N ASN A 139 30.73 6.97 -7.11
CA ASN A 139 30.72 7.68 -8.38
C ASN A 139 30.30 6.72 -9.51
N ASN A 140 29.16 6.97 -10.16
CA ASN A 140 28.84 6.37 -11.45
C ASN A 140 28.60 7.48 -12.47
N GLN A 141 29.64 7.84 -13.20
CA GLN A 141 29.50 8.52 -14.48
C GLN A 141 29.12 7.47 -15.54
N ASN A 142 28.12 7.79 -16.35
CA ASN A 142 27.63 7.11 -17.56
C ASN A 142 26.40 6.20 -17.37
N GLY A 143 25.25 6.74 -17.80
CA GLY A 143 23.90 6.18 -17.62
C GLY A 143 23.54 5.03 -18.55
N HIS A 144 24.12 3.86 -18.33
CA HIS A 144 23.50 2.59 -18.74
C HIS A 144 23.85 1.50 -17.72
N LEU A 145 22.82 0.88 -17.11
CA LEU A 145 23.03 -0.21 -16.13
C LEU A 145 23.48 -1.49 -16.83
N ASP A 146 24.75 -1.83 -16.63
CA ASP A 146 25.19 -3.21 -16.59
C ASP A 146 24.89 -3.78 -15.18
N MET A 147 24.15 -4.88 -15.12
CA MET A 147 23.89 -5.61 -13.87
C MET A 147 25.17 -6.12 -13.19
N SER A 148 26.32 -6.07 -13.88
CA SER A 148 27.66 -6.38 -13.34
C SER A 148 28.23 -5.31 -12.40
N ASN A 149 27.79 -4.04 -12.50
CA ASN A 149 28.35 -2.89 -11.78
C ASN A 149 27.58 -2.50 -10.51
N LEU A 150 26.51 -3.20 -10.18
CA LEU A 150 25.86 -3.07 -8.88
C LEU A 150 26.82 -3.59 -7.81
N ASN A 151 27.02 -2.83 -6.73
CA ASN A 151 27.82 -3.36 -5.64
C ASN A 151 27.16 -4.65 -5.10
N SER A 152 27.98 -5.59 -4.65
CA SER A 152 27.52 -6.92 -4.20
C SER A 152 26.38 -6.85 -3.17
N PHE A 153 26.36 -5.76 -2.39
CA PHE A 153 25.34 -5.43 -1.41
C PHE A 153 23.97 -5.07 -2.02
N GLN A 154 23.92 -4.22 -3.04
CA GLN A 154 22.70 -3.88 -3.79
C GLN A 154 22.12 -5.13 -4.45
N VAL A 155 22.98 -5.91 -5.13
CA VAL A 155 22.56 -7.17 -5.75
C VAL A 155 21.99 -8.14 -4.70
N SER A 156 22.65 -8.27 -3.55
CA SER A 156 22.18 -9.09 -2.43
C SER A 156 20.82 -8.60 -1.90
N LEU A 157 20.68 -7.30 -1.64
CA LEU A 157 19.47 -6.68 -1.09
C LEU A 157 18.24 -6.95 -1.97
N PHE A 158 18.39 -6.90 -3.28
CA PHE A 158 17.29 -7.15 -4.21
C PHE A 158 17.14 -8.63 -4.62
N LYS A 159 18.15 -9.49 -4.40
CA LYS A 159 18.05 -10.95 -4.61
C LYS A 159 17.41 -11.69 -3.44
N SER A 160 17.64 -11.28 -2.18
CA SER A 160 17.09 -11.92 -0.97
C SER A 160 15.56 -11.81 -0.82
N ILE A 161 14.89 -11.13 -1.75
CA ILE A 161 13.42 -11.01 -1.83
C ILE A 161 12.75 -12.39 -2.01
N ARG A 162 13.48 -13.43 -2.43
CA ARG A 162 12.95 -14.78 -2.66
C ARG A 162 13.22 -15.68 -1.45
N ASN A 163 12.23 -15.77 -0.57
CA ASN A 163 12.03 -16.81 0.44
C ASN A 163 13.01 -16.81 1.61
N THR A 164 12.70 -16.04 2.65
CA THR A 164 13.17 -16.32 4.01
C THR A 164 11.95 -16.62 4.88
N THR A 165 11.74 -17.89 5.21
CA THR A 165 10.70 -18.35 6.17
C THR A 165 11.18 -18.27 7.61
N GLU A 166 12.45 -17.90 7.83
CA GLU A 166 13.04 -17.78 9.15
C GLU A 166 12.72 -16.44 9.76
N SER A 167 12.27 -16.45 11.01
CA SER A 167 11.81 -15.27 11.70
C SER A 167 12.93 -14.31 12.11
N ASN A 168 14.20 -14.73 12.02
CA ASN A 168 15.40 -13.95 12.31
C ASN A 168 15.26 -13.01 13.52
N GLY A 169 14.78 -13.56 14.63
CA GLY A 169 14.55 -12.84 15.89
C GLY A 169 13.15 -12.25 16.08
N PHE A 170 12.21 -12.51 15.17
CA PHE A 170 10.80 -12.13 15.31
C PHE A 170 9.88 -13.28 15.73
N LEU A 171 8.75 -12.94 16.33
CA LEU A 171 7.56 -13.78 16.49
C LEU A 171 6.34 -13.01 16.00
N ILE A 172 5.36 -13.72 15.46
CA ILE A 172 4.03 -13.15 15.22
C ILE A 172 3.20 -13.32 16.49
N GLU A 173 2.76 -12.20 17.06
CA GLU A 173 2.06 -12.16 18.33
C GLU A 173 0.65 -11.60 18.16
N VAL A 174 -0.35 -12.36 18.58
CA VAL A 174 -1.76 -11.90 18.68
C VAL A 174 -1.99 -11.26 20.05
N GLU A 175 -1.50 -11.92 21.09
CA GLU A 175 -1.62 -11.52 22.49
C GLU A 175 -0.92 -10.20 22.80
N ASN A 176 -1.31 -9.57 23.90
CA ASN A 176 -0.80 -8.26 24.27
C ASN A 176 0.52 -8.32 25.06
N ASN A 177 0.92 -9.46 25.62
CA ASN A 177 2.11 -9.70 26.48
C ASN A 177 2.89 -8.43 26.86
N GLY A 178 2.31 -7.61 27.73
CA GLY A 178 2.92 -6.42 28.30
C GLY A 178 2.82 -5.10 27.52
N SER A 179 2.35 -5.11 26.28
CA SER A 179 1.87 -3.92 25.56
C SER A 179 0.38 -3.69 25.77
N GLN A 180 -0.11 -2.47 25.53
CA GLN A 180 -1.54 -2.19 25.43
C GLN A 180 -2.16 -2.86 24.18
N PRO A 181 -3.48 -3.12 24.14
CA PRO A 181 -4.16 -3.61 22.95
C PRO A 181 -4.04 -2.62 21.79
N ILE A 182 -3.95 -3.15 20.57
CA ILE A 182 -4.01 -2.36 19.34
C ILE A 182 -5.02 -2.99 18.41
N LEU A 183 -5.99 -2.19 17.99
CA LEU A 183 -7.15 -2.63 17.24
C LEU A 183 -7.14 -2.07 15.81
N ASP A 184 -7.83 -2.78 14.92
CA ASP A 184 -8.20 -2.28 13.61
C ASP A 184 -9.44 -1.38 13.67
N ASN A 185 -9.87 -0.89 12.50
CA ASN A 185 -11.04 0.00 12.39
C ASN A 185 -12.37 -0.69 12.72
N GLN A 186 -12.37 -2.01 12.89
CA GLN A 186 -13.53 -2.83 13.25
C GLN A 186 -13.41 -3.33 14.70
N SER A 187 -12.54 -2.73 15.50
CA SER A 187 -12.27 -3.12 16.90
C SER A 187 -11.75 -4.55 17.07
N ARG A 188 -11.13 -5.12 16.04
CA ARG A 188 -10.49 -6.44 16.11
C ARG A 188 -9.04 -6.29 16.52
N GLN A 189 -8.57 -7.22 17.36
CA GLN A 189 -7.18 -7.30 17.80
C GLN A 189 -6.26 -7.54 16.60
N LEU A 190 -5.22 -6.71 16.48
CA LEU A 190 -4.20 -6.86 15.44
C LEU A 190 -3.05 -7.75 15.89
N THR A 191 -2.53 -8.50 14.93
CA THR A 191 -1.23 -9.16 15.04
C THR A 191 -0.08 -8.15 15.03
N LYS A 192 1.05 -8.58 15.61
CA LYS A 192 2.26 -7.79 15.79
C LYS A 192 3.48 -8.62 15.44
N PHE A 193 4.53 -7.96 14.98
CA PHE A 193 5.87 -8.54 14.93
C PHE A 193 6.60 -8.19 16.23
N ALA A 194 6.93 -9.17 17.06
CA ALA A 194 7.65 -8.97 18.33
C ALA A 194 9.11 -9.45 18.19
N THR A 195 10.07 -8.66 18.65
CA THR A 195 11.50 -8.99 18.63
C THR A 195 11.99 -9.63 19.91
N SER A 196 13.14 -10.31 19.85
CA SER A 196 13.82 -10.93 20.99
C SER A 196 14.89 -10.01 21.60
N HIS A 197 15.90 -10.58 22.26
CA HIS A 197 17.02 -9.85 22.86
C HIS A 197 18.13 -9.46 21.87
N PHE A 198 18.28 -10.22 20.79
CA PHE A 198 19.17 -9.83 19.69
C PHE A 198 18.42 -8.96 18.69
N MET A 199 19.17 -8.11 17.98
CA MET A 199 18.62 -7.24 16.94
C MET A 199 17.85 -8.06 15.90
N GLY A 200 16.53 -7.94 15.94
CA GLY A 200 15.63 -8.42 14.90
C GLY A 200 15.31 -7.28 13.96
N SER A 201 15.57 -7.44 12.66
CA SER A 201 15.16 -6.45 11.65
C SER A 201 14.61 -7.07 10.38
N LYS A 202 13.68 -6.36 9.74
CA LYS A 202 13.02 -6.76 8.51
C LYS A 202 12.75 -5.57 7.60
N TYR A 203 12.67 -5.81 6.31
CA TYR A 203 12.46 -4.74 5.33
C TYR A 203 11.58 -5.16 4.15
N GLN A 204 11.03 -4.15 3.49
CA GLN A 204 10.35 -4.26 2.20
C GLN A 204 10.91 -3.24 1.22
N ILE A 205 11.09 -3.67 -0.02
CA ILE A 205 11.43 -2.79 -1.14
C ILE A 205 10.18 -2.59 -1.98
N ILE A 206 9.74 -1.34 -2.06
CA ILE A 206 8.61 -0.91 -2.86
C ILE A 206 9.14 -0.47 -4.22
N ASP A 207 8.76 -1.21 -5.25
CA ASP A 207 9.00 -0.88 -6.65
C ASP A 207 7.83 -0.01 -7.16
N LEU A 208 8.06 1.30 -7.29
CA LEU A 208 6.99 2.25 -7.61
C LEU A 208 6.33 1.98 -8.98
N VAL A 209 7.13 1.72 -10.03
CA VAL A 209 6.61 1.40 -11.37
C VAL A 209 5.80 0.11 -11.37
N LYS A 210 6.26 -0.93 -10.66
CA LYS A 210 5.55 -2.21 -10.53
C LYS A 210 4.24 -2.04 -9.77
N GLU A 211 4.21 -1.20 -8.74
CA GLU A 211 2.99 -0.83 -8.04
C GLU A 211 2.03 0.00 -8.91
N GLY A 212 2.51 0.53 -10.04
CA GLY A 212 1.73 1.24 -11.06
C GLY A 212 1.82 2.75 -10.96
N VAL A 213 2.78 3.27 -10.21
CA VAL A 213 3.08 4.70 -10.12
C VAL A 213 3.71 5.16 -11.42
N ASP A 214 3.19 6.26 -11.96
CA ASP A 214 3.72 6.90 -13.14
C ASP A 214 4.95 7.73 -12.80
N ARG A 215 6.04 7.56 -13.55
CA ARG A 215 7.29 8.29 -13.31
C ARG A 215 7.13 9.79 -13.50
N ASN A 216 6.33 10.21 -14.47
CA ASN A 216 6.10 11.63 -14.73
C ASN A 216 5.33 12.28 -13.58
N VAL A 217 4.48 11.52 -12.87
CA VAL A 217 3.82 12.00 -11.63
C VAL A 217 4.84 12.25 -10.53
N ILE A 218 5.80 11.34 -10.33
CA ILE A 218 6.88 11.51 -9.34
C ILE A 218 7.72 12.76 -9.63
N VAL A 219 8.11 12.95 -10.89
CA VAL A 219 8.97 14.08 -11.31
C VAL A 219 8.21 15.41 -11.22
N LYS A 220 7.02 15.49 -11.82
CA LYS A 220 6.34 16.78 -12.03
C LYS A 220 5.40 17.17 -10.89
N LEU A 221 4.71 16.22 -10.27
CA LEU A 221 3.79 16.51 -9.16
C LEU A 221 4.44 16.36 -7.79
N LYS A 222 5.55 15.59 -7.68
CA LYS A 222 6.22 15.29 -6.40
C LYS A 222 5.24 15.01 -5.25
N PRO A 223 4.27 14.09 -5.42
CA PRO A 223 3.27 13.83 -4.40
C PRO A 223 3.94 13.46 -3.07
N LYS A 224 3.47 14.04 -1.97
CA LYS A 224 4.03 13.74 -0.65
C LYS A 224 3.88 12.25 -0.35
N ILE A 225 4.90 11.63 0.24
CA ILE A 225 4.85 10.21 0.62
C ILE A 225 4.84 10.12 2.14
N GLU A 226 3.76 9.59 2.69
CA GLU A 226 3.63 9.34 4.12
C GLU A 226 4.25 8.01 4.49
N VAL A 227 5.10 8.04 5.51
CA VAL A 227 5.69 6.88 6.17
C VAL A 227 5.16 6.83 7.59
N ILE A 228 4.55 5.70 7.95
CA ILE A 228 3.92 5.50 9.25
C ILE A 228 4.36 4.16 9.79
N ASP A 229 4.64 4.09 11.08
CA ASP A 229 4.84 2.82 11.78
C ASP A 229 4.34 2.92 13.21
N PHE A 230 3.78 1.82 13.74
CA PHE A 230 3.35 1.76 15.13
C PHE A 230 4.22 0.76 15.87
N TYR A 231 4.75 1.19 17.01
CA TYR A 231 5.66 0.39 17.80
C TYR A 231 5.40 0.54 19.30
N SER A 232 5.71 -0.49 20.06
CA SER A 232 5.56 -0.52 21.53
C SER A 232 6.57 -1.46 22.16
N GLY A 233 6.84 -1.24 23.44
CA GLY A 233 7.61 -2.15 24.29
C GLY A 233 6.68 -2.87 25.26
N ARG A 234 7.27 -3.64 26.17
CA ARG A 234 6.53 -4.23 27.29
C ARG A 234 6.63 -3.32 28.51
N HIS A 235 5.76 -3.53 29.50
CA HIS A 235 5.83 -2.79 30.77
C HIS A 235 6.89 -3.32 31.74
N ASP A 236 7.49 -4.48 31.45
CA ASP A 236 8.46 -5.19 32.29
C ASP A 236 9.89 -5.18 31.73
N CYS A 237 10.09 -4.61 30.55
CA CYS A 237 11.39 -4.57 29.87
C CYS A 237 11.49 -3.36 28.94
N ASP A 238 12.60 -2.62 29.04
CA ASP A 238 12.97 -1.59 28.08
C ASP A 238 13.27 -2.24 26.70
N ALA A 239 12.96 -1.51 25.62
CA ALA A 239 13.18 -1.98 24.26
C ALA A 239 13.74 -0.89 23.35
N GLU A 240 14.56 -1.28 22.38
CA GLU A 240 15.08 -0.39 21.35
C GLU A 240 14.25 -0.54 20.07
N TYR A 241 13.80 0.58 19.50
CA TYR A 241 13.14 0.64 18.21
C TYR A 241 13.99 1.42 17.21
N HIS A 242 14.07 0.90 15.99
CA HIS A 242 14.79 1.51 14.88
C HIS A 242 13.96 1.47 13.61
N ILE A 243 13.98 2.57 12.86
CA ILE A 243 13.43 2.64 11.51
C ILE A 243 14.35 3.44 10.60
N ARG A 244 14.53 2.94 9.38
CA ARG A 244 15.26 3.59 8.29
C ARG A 244 14.44 3.47 7.02
N VAL A 245 14.18 4.60 6.36
CA VAL A 245 13.57 4.63 5.04
C VAL A 245 14.55 5.25 4.06
N SER A 246 14.90 4.49 3.02
CA SER A 246 15.86 4.92 2.00
C SER A 246 15.21 4.95 0.62
N LEU A 247 15.51 5.98 -0.13
CA LEU A 247 15.07 6.16 -1.52
C LEU A 247 16.20 5.75 -2.45
N PHE A 248 15.83 5.11 -3.55
CA PHE A 248 16.77 4.69 -4.58
C PHE A 248 16.27 5.05 -5.96
N ASP A 249 17.21 5.28 -6.88
CA ASP A 249 16.93 5.50 -8.28
C ASP A 249 16.90 4.21 -9.11
N ASP A 250 16.77 4.35 -10.43
CA ASP A 250 16.77 3.20 -11.36
C ASP A 250 18.06 2.38 -11.31
N TYR A 251 19.17 3.02 -10.90
CA TYR A 251 20.49 2.42 -10.79
C TYR A 251 20.72 1.76 -9.43
N LEU A 252 19.69 1.71 -8.59
CA LEU A 252 19.78 1.30 -7.19
C LEU A 252 20.78 2.14 -6.40
N ALA A 253 21.10 3.34 -6.87
CA ALA A 253 21.89 4.31 -6.12
C ALA A 253 20.99 4.93 -5.05
N LYS A 254 21.49 5.00 -3.81
CA LYS A 254 20.75 5.58 -2.69
C LYS A 254 20.75 7.10 -2.85
N ILE A 255 19.58 7.71 -2.95
CA ILE A 255 19.43 9.15 -3.22
C ILE A 255 18.99 9.94 -1.98
N TYR A 256 18.41 9.27 -0.98
CA TYR A 256 17.96 9.89 0.26
C TYR A 256 17.77 8.84 1.35
N THR A 257 17.96 9.22 2.61
CA THR A 257 17.69 8.36 3.77
C THR A 257 17.17 9.19 4.94
N ILE A 258 16.14 8.69 5.60
CA ILE A 258 15.78 9.06 6.97
C ILE A 258 15.98 7.89 7.90
N SER A 259 16.33 8.20 9.15
CA SER A 259 16.40 7.22 10.24
C SER A 259 15.86 7.83 11.53
N PHE A 260 15.30 6.97 12.37
CA PHE A 260 14.82 7.34 13.69
C PHE A 260 15.00 6.14 14.63
N ASP A 261 15.56 6.43 15.80
CA ASP A 261 15.82 5.46 16.86
C ASP A 261 15.14 5.93 18.14
N HIS A 262 14.60 5.00 18.94
CA HIS A 262 13.94 5.32 20.19
C HIS A 262 14.10 4.19 21.21
N ILE A 263 14.53 4.57 22.42
CA ILE A 263 14.52 3.68 23.59
C ILE A 263 13.16 3.80 24.29
N ILE A 264 12.41 2.71 24.27
CA ILE A 264 11.08 2.58 24.84
C ILE A 264 11.24 2.15 26.29
N SER A 265 10.97 3.05 27.23
CA SER A 265 11.01 2.70 28.66
C SER A 265 9.85 1.77 29.05
N GLN A 266 10.15 0.76 29.86
CA GLN A 266 9.20 -0.16 30.51
C GLN A 266 8.17 0.58 31.37
N TYR A 267 8.54 1.74 31.92
CA TYR A 267 7.63 2.57 32.72
C TYR A 267 6.60 3.32 31.87
N ASN A 268 6.60 3.16 30.54
CA ASN A 268 5.58 3.74 29.67
C ASN A 268 4.26 2.97 29.67
N ASN A 269 4.16 1.87 30.42
CA ASN A 269 2.97 1.02 30.57
C ASN A 269 2.50 0.40 29.24
N GLY A 270 3.45 -0.03 28.39
CA GLY A 270 3.18 -0.73 27.14
C GLY A 270 2.49 0.12 26.07
N LYS A 271 2.55 1.45 26.17
CA LYS A 271 1.86 2.39 25.27
C LYS A 271 2.42 2.31 23.85
N TRP A 272 1.50 2.34 22.88
CA TRP A 272 1.86 2.43 21.46
C TRP A 272 2.32 3.83 21.10
N HIS A 273 3.45 3.88 20.40
CA HIS A 273 3.99 5.07 19.78
C HIS A 273 3.72 5.02 18.28
N LYS A 274 3.67 6.20 17.65
CA LYS A 274 3.52 6.34 16.21
C LYS A 274 4.74 7.08 15.66
N PHE A 275 5.52 6.40 14.82
CA PHE A 275 6.41 7.07 13.91
C PHE A 275 5.59 7.63 12.75
N TYR A 276 5.79 8.90 12.42
CA TYR A 276 5.14 9.57 11.31
C TYR A 276 6.11 10.53 10.64
N HIS A 277 6.35 10.33 9.35
CA HIS A 277 7.19 11.20 8.54
C HIS A 277 6.58 11.40 7.16
N VAL A 278 6.79 12.58 6.60
CA VAL A 278 6.34 12.92 5.25
C VAL A 278 7.56 13.23 4.41
N LEU A 279 7.77 12.45 3.35
CA LEU A 279 8.81 12.71 2.37
C LEU A 279 8.27 13.69 1.34
N GLU A 280 8.94 14.83 1.25
CA GLU A 280 8.64 15.93 0.33
C GLU A 280 9.91 16.33 -0.40
N ASN A 281 9.80 16.96 -1.57
CA ASN A 281 10.94 17.47 -2.33
C ASN A 281 12.06 16.43 -2.59
N TYR A 282 11.71 15.14 -2.65
CA TYR A 282 12.66 14.07 -2.96
C TYR A 282 13.17 14.20 -4.40
N PRO A 283 14.36 13.68 -4.73
CA PRO A 283 14.94 13.80 -6.08
C PRO A 283 14.07 13.18 -7.19
N ASP A 284 14.16 13.74 -8.40
CA ASP A 284 13.34 13.37 -9.57
C ASP A 284 13.52 11.92 -10.01
N ASN A 285 14.68 11.34 -9.74
CA ASN A 285 15.03 9.98 -10.11
C ASN A 285 14.53 8.92 -9.13
N LEU A 286 13.64 9.24 -8.17
CA LEU A 286 13.04 8.26 -7.26
C LEU A 286 12.36 7.09 -8.02
N ARG A 287 12.78 5.86 -7.71
CA ARG A 287 12.28 4.62 -8.32
C ARG A 287 11.87 3.55 -7.31
N TYR A 288 12.62 3.43 -6.21
CA TYR A 288 12.36 2.45 -5.15
C TYR A 288 12.36 3.11 -3.77
N ILE A 289 11.57 2.52 -2.86
CA ILE A 289 11.56 2.88 -1.43
C ILE A 289 11.91 1.62 -0.64
N LEU A 290 13.00 1.65 0.12
CA LEU A 290 13.35 0.64 1.11
C LEU A 290 12.80 1.08 2.46
N PHE A 291 11.83 0.34 2.98
CA PHE A 291 11.31 0.50 4.34
C PHE A 291 11.94 -0.58 5.22
N HIS A 292 12.77 -0.20 6.19
CA HIS A 292 13.50 -1.11 7.08
C HIS A 292 13.27 -0.70 8.53
N HIS A 293 12.88 -1.65 9.38
CA HIS A 293 12.66 -1.40 10.80
C HIS A 293 13.01 -2.64 11.63
N GLY A 294 13.09 -2.44 12.94
CA GLY A 294 13.45 -3.51 13.85
C GLY A 294 13.73 -3.01 15.25
N GLY A 295 14.37 -3.88 16.03
CA GLY A 295 14.70 -3.60 17.41
C GLY A 295 15.09 -4.84 18.19
N LYS A 296 15.21 -4.64 19.48
CA LYS A 296 15.58 -5.67 20.46
C LYS A 296 15.14 -5.24 21.85
N ASP A 297 15.22 -6.14 22.83
CA ASP A 297 15.19 -5.76 24.23
C ASP A 297 16.53 -5.14 24.69
N THR A 298 16.56 -4.59 25.90
CA THR A 298 17.80 -4.08 26.52
C THR A 298 18.30 -4.96 27.68
N GLN A 299 17.55 -6.00 28.06
CA GLN A 299 17.83 -6.81 29.26
C GLN A 299 18.44 -8.18 28.93
N TYR A 300 18.52 -8.53 27.64
CA TYR A 300 19.00 -9.81 27.15
C TYR A 300 18.22 -11.02 27.67
N TRP A 301 16.90 -10.86 27.81
CA TRP A 301 16.05 -11.91 28.33
C TRP A 301 15.67 -12.91 27.25
N ALA A 302 15.68 -14.20 27.62
CA ALA A 302 15.19 -15.24 26.75
C ALA A 302 13.69 -15.02 26.46
N GLY A 303 13.29 -15.09 25.18
CA GLY A 303 11.92 -14.84 24.75
C GLY A 303 11.79 -13.59 23.87
N TYR A 304 10.56 -13.10 23.70
CA TYR A 304 10.23 -11.98 22.82
C TYR A 304 9.86 -10.75 23.65
N HIS A 305 10.88 -10.19 24.31
CA HIS A 305 10.75 -9.04 25.21
C HIS A 305 11.09 -7.70 24.56
N GLY A 306 11.54 -7.72 23.30
CA GLY A 306 11.92 -6.51 22.57
C GLY A 306 10.72 -5.72 22.05
N VAL A 307 10.98 -4.89 21.05
CA VAL A 307 9.94 -4.06 20.41
C VAL A 307 8.89 -4.92 19.70
N LYS A 308 7.64 -4.48 19.79
CA LYS A 308 6.48 -4.93 19.02
C LYS A 308 6.15 -3.91 17.95
N ILE A 309 5.93 -4.34 16.72
CA ILE A 309 5.72 -3.47 15.56
C ILE A 309 4.51 -3.93 14.73
N THR A 310 3.69 -2.99 14.26
CA THR A 310 2.50 -3.28 13.43
C THR A 310 2.03 -2.03 12.67
N LYS A 311 1.03 -2.15 11.78
CA LYS A 311 0.41 -1.06 11.00
C LYS A 311 1.40 -0.24 10.15
N SER A 312 2.53 -0.82 9.76
CA SER A 312 3.53 -0.20 8.89
C SER A 312 2.88 0.26 7.58
N THR A 313 3.12 1.51 7.20
CA THR A 313 2.47 2.11 6.03
C THR A 313 3.45 2.99 5.26
N VAL A 314 3.44 2.81 3.95
CA VAL A 314 4.00 3.77 2.98
C VAL A 314 2.89 4.06 1.98
N ARG A 315 2.50 5.31 1.81
CA ARG A 315 1.45 5.69 0.85
C ARG A 315 1.67 7.09 0.33
N PHE A 316 1.13 7.37 -0.85
CA PHE A 316 1.06 8.75 -1.34
C PHE A 316 -0.05 9.50 -0.60
N ASN A 317 0.18 10.79 -0.36
CA ASN A 317 -0.85 11.71 0.10
C ASN A 317 -1.49 12.36 -1.14
N LEU A 318 -2.80 12.19 -1.26
CA LEU A 318 -3.62 12.73 -2.35
C LEU A 318 -4.11 14.16 -2.10
N ASN A 319 -3.73 14.80 -1.00
CA ASN A 319 -3.97 16.22 -0.78
C ASN A 319 -2.82 17.01 -1.46
N ILE A 320 -2.91 17.11 -2.80
CA ILE A 320 -2.04 17.91 -3.67
C ILE A 320 -2.82 19.12 -4.13
#